data_AF-A0A2W4JN13-F1
#
_entry.id   AF-A0A2W4JN13-F1
#
_cell.length_a   1.000
_cell.length_b   1.000
_cell.length_c   1.000
_cell.angle_alpha   90.00
_cell.angle_beta   90.00
_cell.angle_gamma   90.00
#
_symmetry.space_group_name_H-M   'P 1'
#
loop_
_entity.id
_entity.type
_entity.pdbx_description
1 polymer ?
#
loop_
_entity_poly.entity_id
_entity_poly.type
_entity_poly.pdbx_seq_one_letter_code
_entity_poly.pdbx_strand_id
1 'polypeptide(L)'
;MNYASIIKEIGRGAHGSRDLGVDEARQLFGAMLDGGVPELELGAVLLALRMKTESVNELLGFSLALNDRVHRLQRPNDGTLPVVLPSYNGARRQPNLVPLVAMALHRIGVPVLVHGLLDGNGRVATPTSLALFTLSQPPELAPFSHSLFCLTKK
;
A
#
# COMPACT_ATOMS: atom_id res chain seq x y z
N MET A 1 1.20 -17.78 -17.48
CA MET A 1 2.51 -17.20 -17.13
C MET A 1 3.46 -18.31 -16.73
N ASN A 2 4.74 -18.27 -17.13
CA ASN A 2 5.73 -19.26 -16.70
C ASN A 2 6.54 -18.70 -15.52
N TYR A 3 6.17 -19.07 -14.29
CA TYR A 3 6.82 -18.58 -13.08
C TYR A 3 8.28 -19.05 -12.95
N ALA A 4 8.63 -20.24 -13.46
CA ALA A 4 10.01 -20.72 -13.42
C ALA A 4 10.95 -19.82 -14.24
N SER A 5 10.48 -19.33 -15.40
CA SER A 5 11.23 -18.33 -16.18
C SER A 5 11.38 -17.02 -15.42
N ILE A 6 10.31 -16.51 -14.82
CA ILE A 6 10.36 -15.27 -14.03
C ILE A 6 11.35 -15.40 -12.88
N ILE A 7 11.20 -16.45 -12.06
CA ILE A 7 12.09 -16.74 -10.92
C ILE A 7 13.54 -16.89 -11.41
N LYS A 8 13.76 -17.52 -12.56
CA LYS A 8 15.08 -17.62 -13.17
C LYS A 8 15.66 -16.26 -13.52
N GLU A 9 14.86 -15.26 -13.92
CA GLU A 9 15.37 -13.92 -14.23
C GLU A 9 15.63 -13.12 -12.95
N ILE A 10 14.69 -13.09 -12.00
CA ILE A 10 14.82 -12.26 -10.78
C ILE A 10 15.69 -12.92 -9.69
N GLY A 11 15.89 -14.24 -9.74
CA GLY A 11 16.49 -15.04 -8.67
C GLY A 11 17.96 -15.46 -8.85
N ARG A 12 18.71 -14.89 -9.82
CA ARG A 12 20.11 -15.29 -10.11
C ARG A 12 21.16 -14.68 -9.17
N GLY A 13 20.74 -14.11 -8.05
CA GLY A 13 21.61 -13.41 -7.10
C GLY A 13 21.95 -11.98 -7.51
N ALA A 14 22.61 -11.25 -6.61
CA ALA A 14 22.77 -9.78 -6.65
C ALA A 14 23.40 -9.20 -7.94
N HIS A 15 24.18 -9.99 -8.68
CA HIS A 15 24.85 -9.55 -9.91
C HIS A 15 24.32 -10.22 -11.19
N GLY A 16 23.47 -11.24 -11.04
CA GLY A 16 22.96 -12.02 -12.17
C GLY A 16 21.48 -11.77 -12.46
N SER A 17 20.75 -11.20 -11.52
CA SER A 17 19.32 -10.97 -11.63
C SER A 17 19.01 -9.91 -12.68
N ARG A 18 17.91 -10.09 -13.40
CA ARG A 18 17.41 -9.13 -14.37
C ARG A 18 16.08 -8.57 -13.93
N ASP A 19 15.85 -7.33 -14.30
CA ASP A 19 14.60 -6.64 -14.05
C ASP A 19 13.53 -7.08 -15.04
N LEU A 20 12.32 -7.24 -14.55
CA LEU A 20 11.16 -7.50 -15.39
C LEU A 20 10.75 -6.23 -16.15
N GLY A 21 10.18 -6.42 -17.34
CA GLY A 21 9.48 -5.35 -18.05
C GLY A 21 8.20 -4.94 -17.33
N VAL A 22 7.67 -3.75 -17.65
CA VAL A 22 6.45 -3.20 -17.02
C VAL A 22 5.25 -4.16 -17.14
N ASP A 23 5.02 -4.71 -18.34
CA ASP A 23 3.89 -5.61 -18.57
C ASP A 23 4.05 -6.95 -17.85
N GLU A 24 5.27 -7.49 -17.82
CA GLU A 24 5.57 -8.74 -17.13
C GLU A 24 5.40 -8.57 -15.61
N ALA A 25 5.91 -7.47 -15.06
CA ALA A 25 5.73 -7.11 -13.66
C ALA A 25 4.25 -6.89 -13.31
N ARG A 26 3.47 -6.21 -14.16
CA ARG A 26 2.03 -6.03 -13.97
C ARG A 26 1.30 -7.37 -13.93
N GLN A 27 1.58 -8.25 -14.87
CA GLN A 27 0.93 -9.56 -14.91
C GLN A 27 1.33 -10.42 -13.70
N LEU A 28 2.61 -10.42 -13.30
CA LEU A 28 3.11 -11.15 -12.14
C LEU A 28 2.42 -10.67 -10.86
N PHE A 29 2.45 -9.36 -10.61
CA PHE A 29 1.87 -8.78 -9.40
C PHE A 29 0.35 -8.92 -9.38
N GLY A 30 -0.30 -8.83 -10.54
CA GLY A 30 -1.73 -9.13 -10.66
C GLY A 30 -2.06 -10.57 -10.25
N ALA A 31 -1.29 -11.55 -10.75
CA ALA A 31 -1.46 -12.95 -10.36
C ALA A 31 -1.20 -13.17 -8.86
N MET A 32 -0.21 -12.49 -8.27
CA MET A 32 0.06 -12.54 -6.83
C MET A 32 -1.13 -12.02 -6.02
N LEU A 33 -1.69 -10.87 -6.40
CA LEU A 33 -2.83 -10.25 -5.72
C LEU A 33 -4.12 -11.06 -5.84
N ASP A 34 -4.29 -11.80 -6.93
CA ASP A 34 -5.45 -12.66 -7.17
C ASP A 34 -5.30 -14.08 -6.60
N GLY A 35 -4.17 -14.40 -5.97
CA GLY A 35 -3.89 -15.74 -5.45
C GLY A 35 -3.61 -16.79 -6.54
N GLY A 36 -3.24 -16.37 -7.75
CA GLY A 36 -2.96 -17.24 -8.90
C GLY A 36 -1.52 -17.77 -8.99
N VAL A 37 -0.66 -17.43 -8.03
CA VAL A 37 0.73 -17.94 -7.94
C VAL A 37 0.77 -19.06 -6.89
N PRO A 38 1.23 -20.28 -7.22
CA PRO A 38 1.35 -21.34 -6.24
C PRO A 38 2.35 -20.97 -5.12
N GLU A 39 2.17 -21.54 -3.92
CA GLU A 39 2.85 -21.06 -2.71
C GLU A 39 4.38 -21.13 -2.78
N LEU A 40 4.93 -22.19 -3.39
CA LEU A 40 6.37 -22.37 -3.53
C LEU A 40 6.97 -21.27 -4.43
N GLU A 41 6.36 -21.03 -5.58
CA GLU A 41 6.73 -19.98 -6.52
C GLU A 41 6.54 -18.59 -5.91
N LEU A 42 5.47 -18.36 -5.15
CA LEU A 42 5.23 -17.11 -4.46
C LEU A 42 6.35 -16.82 -3.45
N GLY A 43 6.73 -17.81 -2.64
CA GLY A 43 7.84 -17.68 -1.69
C GLY A 43 9.16 -17.37 -2.41
N ALA A 44 9.43 -18.04 -3.53
CA ALA A 44 10.62 -17.80 -4.34
C ALA A 44 10.65 -16.38 -4.94
N VAL A 45 9.52 -15.91 -5.49
CA VAL A 45 9.40 -14.55 -6.03
C VAL A 45 9.62 -13.50 -4.94
N LEU A 46 8.99 -13.66 -3.77
CA LEU A 46 9.12 -12.71 -2.66
C LEU A 46 10.57 -12.61 -2.16
N LEU A 47 11.26 -13.74 -2.00
CA LEU A 47 12.67 -13.74 -1.59
C LEU A 47 13.59 -13.16 -2.68
N ALA A 48 13.35 -13.49 -3.94
CA ALA A 48 14.14 -12.96 -5.05
C ALA A 48 14.01 -11.44 -5.14
N LEU A 49 12.79 -10.89 -5.09
CA LEU A 49 12.56 -9.43 -5.07
C LEU A 49 13.16 -8.78 -3.82
N ARG A 50 13.08 -9.42 -2.65
CA ARG A 50 13.68 -8.90 -1.40
C ARG A 50 15.20 -8.73 -1.49
N MET A 51 15.87 -9.65 -2.18
CA MET A 51 17.33 -9.66 -2.35
C MET A 51 17.79 -8.77 -3.50
N LYS A 52 17.10 -8.85 -4.65
CA LYS A 52 17.39 -8.04 -5.84
C LYS A 52 17.05 -6.57 -5.63
N THR A 53 15.98 -6.30 -4.89
CA THR A 53 15.21 -5.04 -4.88
C THR A 53 14.45 -4.78 -6.18
N GLU A 54 13.37 -4.00 -6.08
CA GLU A 54 12.49 -3.67 -7.20
C GLU A 54 13.09 -2.58 -8.11
N SER A 55 12.96 -2.75 -9.41
CA SER A 55 13.30 -1.75 -10.42
C SER A 55 12.16 -0.75 -10.65
N VAL A 56 12.45 0.37 -11.34
CA VAL A 56 11.42 1.36 -11.71
C VAL A 56 10.33 0.73 -12.58
N ASN A 57 10.70 -0.12 -13.54
CA ASN A 57 9.74 -0.79 -14.43
C ASN A 57 8.85 -1.77 -13.65
N GLU A 58 9.45 -2.50 -12.70
CA GLU A 58 8.72 -3.41 -11.82
C GLU A 58 7.72 -2.65 -10.94
N LEU A 59 8.16 -1.58 -10.29
CA LEU A 59 7.28 -0.73 -9.47
C LEU A 59 6.14 -0.12 -10.28
N LEU A 60 6.39 0.29 -11.54
CA LEU A 60 5.34 0.79 -12.43
C LEU A 60 4.33 -0.32 -12.76
N GLY A 61 4.79 -1.51 -13.11
CA GLY A 61 3.93 -2.67 -13.37
C GLY A 61 3.10 -3.05 -12.15
N PHE A 62 3.72 -3.11 -10.96
CA PHE A 62 3.06 -3.41 -9.69
C PHE A 62 1.99 -2.36 -9.37
N SER A 63 2.30 -1.08 -9.58
CA SER A 63 1.36 0.03 -9.40
C SER A 63 0.16 -0.08 -10.35
N LEU A 64 0.36 -0.44 -11.62
CA LEU A 64 -0.74 -0.68 -12.56
C LEU A 64 -1.63 -1.84 -12.10
N ALA A 65 -1.04 -2.94 -11.65
CA ALA A 65 -1.79 -4.10 -11.15
C ALA A 65 -2.58 -3.77 -9.87
N LEU A 66 -2.02 -2.93 -8.98
CA LEU A 66 -2.74 -2.40 -7.82
C LEU A 66 -3.90 -1.51 -8.23
N ASN A 67 -3.67 -0.58 -9.16
CA ASN A 67 -4.69 0.36 -9.64
C ASN A 67 -5.91 -0.33 -10.27
N ASP A 68 -5.73 -1.53 -10.84
CA ASP A 68 -6.82 -2.35 -11.36
C ASP A 68 -7.71 -2.95 -10.24
N ARG A 69 -7.19 -3.04 -8.99
CA ARG A 69 -7.81 -3.78 -7.87
C ARG A 69 -8.19 -2.92 -6.68
N VAL A 70 -7.67 -1.71 -6.56
CA VAL A 70 -8.01 -0.79 -5.46
C VAL A 70 -9.32 -0.07 -5.72
N HIS A 71 -10.08 0.19 -4.65
CA HIS A 71 -11.28 1.01 -4.73
C HIS A 71 -10.93 2.43 -5.17
N ARG A 72 -11.72 2.96 -6.10
CA ARG A 72 -11.62 4.35 -6.52
C ARG A 72 -12.49 5.22 -5.63
N LEU A 73 -11.89 6.28 -5.13
CA LEU A 73 -12.56 7.29 -4.32
C LEU A 73 -12.83 8.51 -5.18
N GLN A 74 -14.00 9.12 -5.00
CA GLN A 74 -14.32 10.40 -5.64
C GLN A 74 -13.72 11.54 -4.83
N ARG A 75 -13.06 12.47 -5.53
CA ARG A 75 -12.58 13.71 -4.89
C ARG A 75 -13.77 14.60 -4.49
N PRO A 76 -13.63 15.47 -3.47
CA PRO A 76 -14.62 16.48 -3.15
C PRO A 76 -14.98 17.35 -4.37
N ASN A 77 -16.27 17.67 -4.51
CA ASN A 77 -16.81 18.46 -5.64
C ASN A 77 -16.44 19.95 -5.57
N ASP A 78 -15.97 20.43 -4.42
CA ASP A 78 -15.57 21.83 -4.19
C ASP A 78 -14.20 22.18 -4.80
N GLY A 79 -13.56 21.22 -5.47
CA GLY A 79 -12.26 21.41 -6.12
C GLY A 79 -11.05 21.24 -5.19
N THR A 80 -11.28 20.95 -3.91
CA THR A 80 -10.19 20.77 -2.95
C THR A 80 -9.39 19.51 -3.24
N LEU A 81 -8.05 19.64 -3.23
CA LEU A 81 -7.15 18.51 -3.45
C LEU A 81 -6.93 17.74 -2.15
N PRO A 82 -7.25 16.43 -2.10
CA PRO A 82 -7.02 15.62 -0.92
C PRO A 82 -5.54 15.29 -0.73
N VAL A 83 -5.11 15.18 0.53
CA VAL A 83 -3.79 14.64 0.90
C VAL A 83 -3.95 13.17 1.30
N VAL A 84 -3.13 12.30 0.71
CA VAL A 84 -3.11 10.86 1.01
C VAL A 84 -1.87 10.52 1.84
N LEU A 85 -2.08 9.98 3.04
CA LEU A 85 -1.04 9.62 4.00
C LEU A 85 -0.97 8.09 4.18
N PRO A 86 0.03 7.40 3.58
CA PRO A 86 0.26 5.97 3.81
C PRO A 86 0.88 5.71 5.18
N SER A 87 0.45 4.65 5.85
CA SER A 87 0.95 4.27 7.18
C SER A 87 0.99 2.76 7.41
N TYR A 88 2.02 2.11 6.88
CA TYR A 88 2.16 0.64 6.87
C TYR A 88 3.23 0.09 7.83
N ASN A 89 3.72 0.92 8.76
CA ASN A 89 4.72 0.51 9.75
C ASN A 89 4.20 0.71 11.18
N GLY A 90 4.10 1.96 11.61
CA GLY A 90 3.83 2.33 13.00
C GLY A 90 5.09 2.71 13.79
N ALA A 91 4.89 3.13 15.04
CA ALA A 91 5.94 3.61 15.93
C ALA A 91 6.52 2.51 16.84
N ARG A 92 7.84 2.54 17.07
CA ARG A 92 8.52 1.62 18.01
C ARG A 92 9.26 2.34 19.14
N ARG A 93 10.08 3.34 18.80
CA ARG A 93 10.94 4.05 19.77
C ARG A 93 10.62 5.55 19.89
N GLN A 94 9.82 6.08 18.96
CA GLN A 94 9.39 7.48 18.93
C GLN A 94 7.88 7.50 18.68
N PRO A 95 7.16 8.56 19.10
CA PRO A 95 5.74 8.69 18.87
C PRO A 95 5.38 8.61 17.38
N ASN A 96 4.24 7.99 17.08
CA ASN A 96 3.68 8.03 15.74
C ASN A 96 3.01 9.40 15.51
N LEU A 97 3.60 10.22 14.64
CA LEU A 97 3.11 11.58 14.37
C LEU A 97 2.18 11.67 13.15
N VAL A 98 1.90 10.57 12.45
CA VAL A 98 0.93 10.57 11.33
C VAL A 98 -0.45 11.08 11.74
N PRO A 99 -1.04 10.67 12.90
CA PRO A 99 -2.31 11.24 13.37
C PRO A 99 -2.26 12.75 13.56
N LEU A 100 -1.16 13.27 14.13
CA LEU A 100 -0.99 14.70 14.38
C LEU A 100 -0.99 15.49 13.06
N VAL A 101 -0.24 15.02 12.06
CA VAL A 101 -0.21 15.65 10.73
C VAL A 101 -1.58 15.62 10.07
N ALA A 102 -2.28 14.48 10.14
CA ALA A 102 -3.60 14.33 9.56
C ALA A 102 -4.62 15.28 10.19
N MET A 103 -4.60 15.42 11.52
CA MET A 103 -5.46 16.36 12.24
C MET A 103 -5.11 17.82 11.95
N ALA A 104 -3.81 18.16 11.87
CA ALA A 104 -3.37 19.52 11.56
C ALA A 104 -3.85 19.97 10.16
N LEU A 105 -3.71 19.09 9.16
CA LEU A 105 -4.21 19.31 7.81
C LEU A 105 -5.75 19.43 7.77
N HIS A 106 -6.45 18.55 8.48
CA HIS A 106 -7.90 18.63 8.58
C HIS A 106 -8.38 19.95 9.20
N ARG A 107 -7.71 20.43 10.25
CA ARG A 107 -8.04 21.71 10.92
C ARG A 107 -7.90 22.93 10.01
N ILE A 108 -7.06 22.88 8.98
CA ILE A 108 -6.91 23.96 7.99
C ILE A 108 -7.77 23.74 6.73
N GLY A 109 -8.74 22.81 6.80
CA GLY A 109 -9.70 22.56 5.71
C GLY A 109 -9.18 21.64 4.60
N VAL A 110 -8.04 20.98 4.79
CA VAL A 110 -7.52 20.04 3.79
C VAL A 110 -8.17 18.66 4.00
N PRO A 111 -8.81 18.06 2.97
CA PRO A 111 -9.31 16.69 3.04
C PRO A 111 -8.12 15.73 3.17
N VAL A 112 -8.16 14.85 4.16
CA VAL A 112 -7.07 13.89 4.42
C VAL A 112 -7.61 12.47 4.39
N LEU A 113 -6.93 11.63 3.61
CA LEU A 113 -7.08 10.19 3.61
C LEU A 113 -5.84 9.55 4.22
N VAL A 114 -6.00 8.86 5.35
CA VAL A 114 -4.98 8.00 5.93
C VAL A 114 -5.31 6.54 5.56
N HIS A 115 -4.33 5.79 5.07
CA HIS A 115 -4.49 4.36 4.80
C HIS A 115 -3.30 3.57 5.32
N GLY A 116 -3.54 2.39 5.88
CA GLY A 116 -2.49 1.66 6.59
C GLY A 116 -2.91 0.35 7.21
N LEU A 117 -2.01 -0.26 7.98
CA LEU A 117 -2.29 -1.48 8.74
C LEU A 117 -3.12 -1.18 9.98
N LEU A 118 -4.01 -2.10 10.33
CA LEU A 118 -4.80 -2.07 11.57
C LEU A 118 -3.92 -2.41 12.78
N ASP A 119 -3.14 -3.48 12.67
CA ASP A 119 -2.14 -3.88 13.63
C ASP A 119 -0.76 -3.37 13.23
N GLY A 120 0.05 -2.96 14.21
CA GLY A 120 1.39 -2.45 13.93
C GLY A 120 2.46 -3.54 13.89
N ASN A 121 2.09 -4.82 13.93
CA ASN A 121 3.01 -5.95 14.07
C ASN A 121 4.06 -5.71 15.18
N GLY A 122 3.57 -5.41 16.40
CA GLY A 122 4.41 -5.05 17.55
C GLY A 122 4.84 -3.57 17.60
N ARG A 123 4.33 -2.73 16.69
CA ARG A 123 4.45 -1.27 16.70
C ARG A 123 3.12 -0.62 17.08
N VAL A 124 3.16 0.65 17.49
CA VAL A 124 1.97 1.47 17.68
C VAL A 124 1.47 1.94 16.30
N ALA A 125 0.40 1.33 15.82
CA ALA A 125 -0.21 1.64 14.53
C ALA A 125 -0.98 2.97 14.56
N THR A 126 -1.11 3.59 13.39
CA THR A 126 -1.83 4.87 13.24
C THR A 126 -3.31 4.79 13.64
N PRO A 127 -4.06 3.72 13.28
CA PRO A 127 -5.44 3.57 13.73
C PRO A 127 -5.59 3.56 15.26
N THR A 128 -4.66 2.90 15.96
CA THR A 128 -4.65 2.83 17.43
C THR A 128 -4.51 4.22 18.05
N SER A 129 -3.63 5.06 17.50
CA SER A 129 -3.45 6.44 17.97
C SER A 129 -4.64 7.33 17.60
N LEU A 130 -5.25 7.17 16.42
CA LEU A 130 -6.43 7.93 15.99
C LEU A 130 -7.67 7.63 16.84
N ALA A 131 -7.85 6.39 17.29
CA ALA A 131 -8.97 5.99 18.14
C ALA A 131 -9.03 6.77 19.47
N LEU A 132 -7.88 7.22 19.99
CA LEU A 132 -7.80 8.06 21.20
C LEU A 132 -8.42 9.44 21.00
N PHE A 133 -8.54 9.91 19.75
CA PHE A 133 -9.08 11.22 19.41
C PHE A 133 -10.56 11.16 18.98
N THR A 134 -11.28 10.08 19.33
CA THR A 134 -12.72 9.87 19.01
C THR A 134 -13.05 9.92 17.51
N LEU A 135 -12.05 9.71 16.66
CA LEU A 135 -12.24 9.57 15.23
C LEU A 135 -12.66 8.12 14.94
N SER A 136 -13.94 7.93 14.68
CA SER A 136 -14.51 6.63 14.34
C SER A 136 -13.89 6.10 13.04
N GLN A 137 -13.54 4.82 13.02
CA GLN A 137 -13.33 4.08 11.76
C GLN A 137 -14.67 4.10 11.00
N PRO A 138 -14.72 4.51 9.72
CA PRO A 138 -15.96 4.46 8.96
C PRO A 138 -16.39 2.99 8.80
N PRO A 139 -17.68 2.67 9.00
CA PRO A 139 -18.17 1.30 8.88
C PRO A 139 -18.20 0.81 7.42
N GLU A 140 -18.15 1.71 6.44
CA GLU A 140 -18.12 1.40 5.01
C GLU A 140 -17.65 2.63 4.21
N LEU A 141 -17.14 2.42 2.98
CA LEU A 141 -16.63 3.45 2.06
C LEU A 141 -17.75 4.42 1.62
N ALA A 142 -18.19 5.31 2.52
CA ALA A 142 -19.17 6.36 2.25
C ALA A 142 -18.55 7.51 1.42
N PRO A 143 -19.35 8.27 0.64
CA PRO A 143 -18.84 9.37 -0.17
C PRO A 143 -18.20 10.47 0.69
N PHE A 144 -17.15 11.11 0.13
CA PHE A 144 -16.34 12.16 0.77
C PHE A 144 -17.15 13.42 1.08
N SER A 145 -17.83 13.44 2.23
CA SER A 145 -18.30 14.68 2.85
C SER A 145 -17.56 14.91 4.17
N HIS A 146 -16.45 15.64 4.08
CA HIS A 146 -15.82 16.40 5.17
C HIS A 146 -15.18 15.64 6.35
N SER A 147 -14.92 14.33 6.27
CA SER A 147 -14.29 13.57 7.35
C SER A 147 -12.80 13.25 7.08
N LEU A 148 -11.99 13.22 8.14
CA LEU A 148 -10.69 12.58 8.15
C LEU A 148 -10.92 11.06 8.05
N PHE A 149 -10.48 10.44 6.94
CA PHE A 149 -10.73 9.03 6.69
C PHE A 149 -9.53 8.18 7.09
N CYS A 150 -9.79 7.11 7.84
CA CYS A 150 -8.86 5.99 7.96
C CYS A 150 -9.44 4.83 7.17
N LEU A 151 -8.92 4.57 5.97
CA LEU A 151 -9.30 3.37 5.22
C LEU A 151 -8.49 2.18 5.70
N THR A 152 -9.21 1.21 6.24
CA THR A 152 -8.70 -0.05 6.72
C THR A 152 -9.41 -1.16 5.96
N LYS A 153 -8.63 -2.08 5.39
CA LYS A 153 -9.18 -3.34 4.87
C LYS A 153 -9.12 -4.33 6.03
N LYS A 154 -10.23 -5.05 6.29
CA LYS A 154 -10.22 -6.24 7.15
C LYS A 154 -9.22 -7.26 6.62
#